data_AF-A0A841N7D5-F1
#
_entry.id   AF-A0A841N7D5-F1
#
_cell.length_a   1.000
_cell.length_b   1.000
_cell.length_c   1.000
_cell.angle_alpha   90.00
_cell.angle_beta   90.00
_cell.angle_gamma   90.00
#
_symmetry.space_group_name_H-M   'P 1'
#
loop_
_entity.id
_entity.type
_entity.pdbx_description
1 polymer ?
#
loop_
_entity_poly.entity_id
_entity_poly.type
_entity_poly.pdbx_seq_one_letter_code
_entity_poly.pdbx_strand_id
1 'polypeptide(L)'
;MYNNNLNSKLTEDEVILILSEQLKNDGWQIINQCFGQSKGNDIEAVKDGKTLIVEAKGAKSNDYSPTKKRDFFDSGQIKSHFGRALVKIMSDIEKNPDNLYAIAHPDDELIKKTIEKIIPQLEKLNIKHYWVKKL
;
A
#
# COMPACT_ATOMS: atom_id res chain seq x y z
N MET A 1 -5.25 32.82 3.79
CA MET A 1 -4.51 32.13 4.87
C MET A 1 -4.80 30.64 4.73
N TYR A 2 -3.83 29.85 4.26
CA TYR A 2 -4.00 28.40 4.06
C TYR A 2 -4.04 27.72 5.43
N ASN A 3 -5.19 27.16 5.80
CA ASN A 3 -5.32 26.37 7.01
C ASN A 3 -4.57 25.03 6.83
N ASN A 4 -3.44 24.94 7.53
CA ASN A 4 -2.72 23.77 8.00
C ASN A 4 -3.31 22.40 7.65
N ASN A 5 -2.87 21.82 6.52
CA ASN A 5 -3.21 20.47 6.08
C ASN A 5 -2.30 19.40 6.73
N LEU A 6 -1.95 19.59 8.01
CA LEU A 6 -1.06 18.70 8.78
C LEU A 6 -1.71 17.33 9.11
N ASN A 7 -3.02 17.17 8.88
CA ASN A 7 -3.78 15.96 9.23
C ASN A 7 -4.23 15.11 8.01
N SER A 8 -3.69 15.36 6.82
CA SER A 8 -4.17 14.78 5.55
C SER A 8 -3.48 13.48 5.12
N LYS A 9 -2.25 13.22 5.58
CA LYS A 9 -1.46 12.05 5.14
C LYS A 9 -1.96 10.75 5.76
N LEU A 10 -2.05 9.71 4.93
CA LEU A 10 -2.52 8.38 5.33
C LEU A 10 -1.42 7.54 6.00
N THR A 11 -1.79 6.81 7.05
CA THR A 11 -1.00 5.67 7.56
C THR A 11 -1.16 4.44 6.65
N GLU A 12 -0.39 3.38 6.90
CA GLU A 12 -0.56 2.10 6.22
C GLU A 12 -1.94 1.49 6.53
N ASP A 13 -2.36 1.51 7.80
CA ASP A 13 -3.69 1.01 8.23
C ASP A 13 -4.84 1.76 7.53
N GLU A 14 -4.74 3.09 7.39
CA GLU A 14 -5.76 3.87 6.67
C GLU A 14 -5.81 3.50 5.17
N VAL A 15 -4.64 3.24 4.55
CA VAL A 15 -4.58 2.75 3.16
C VAL A 15 -5.26 1.39 3.04
N ILE A 16 -5.00 0.49 3.99
CA ILE A 16 -5.60 -0.85 4.02
C ILE A 16 -7.11 -0.76 4.11
N LEU A 17 -7.63 0.05 5.05
CA LEU A 17 -9.07 0.21 5.24
C LEU A 17 -9.76 0.76 3.99
N ILE A 18 -9.25 1.87 3.44
CA ILE A 18 -9.85 2.53 2.28
C ILE A 18 -9.81 1.61 1.06
N LEU A 19 -8.66 1.01 0.75
CA LEU A 19 -8.54 0.14 -0.41
C LEU A 19 -9.42 -1.11 -0.27
N SER A 20 -9.53 -1.65 0.94
CA SER A 20 -10.39 -2.82 1.17
C SER A 20 -11.86 -2.53 0.90
N GLU A 21 -12.36 -1.35 1.28
CA GLU A 21 -13.72 -0.93 0.95
C GLU A 21 -13.90 -0.71 -0.56
N GLN A 22 -12.91 -0.13 -1.25
CA GLN A 22 -12.93 0.00 -2.71
C GLN A 22 -12.97 -1.38 -3.40
N LEU A 23 -12.13 -2.32 -2.95
CA LEU A 23 -12.10 -3.68 -3.47
C LEU A 23 -13.44 -4.40 -3.24
N LYS A 24 -14.07 -4.24 -2.07
CA LYS A 24 -15.42 -4.78 -1.82
C LYS A 24 -16.45 -4.23 -2.80
N ASN A 25 -16.43 -2.92 -3.04
CA ASN A 25 -17.32 -2.29 -4.02
C ASN A 25 -17.07 -2.79 -5.45
N ASP A 26 -15.83 -3.14 -5.77
CA ASP A 26 -15.42 -3.77 -7.02
C ASP A 26 -15.75 -5.28 -7.08
N GLY A 27 -16.42 -5.83 -6.06
CA GLY A 27 -16.87 -7.22 -6.00
C GLY A 27 -15.84 -8.21 -5.48
N TRP A 28 -14.76 -7.75 -4.84
CA TRP A 28 -13.83 -8.62 -4.12
C TRP A 28 -14.37 -8.97 -2.74
N GLN A 29 -14.15 -10.21 -2.32
CA GLN A 29 -14.32 -10.61 -0.93
C GLN A 29 -12.98 -10.47 -0.20
N ILE A 30 -12.94 -9.68 0.87
CA ILE A 30 -11.74 -9.56 1.72
C ILE A 30 -11.65 -10.78 2.64
N ILE A 31 -10.55 -11.52 2.54
CA ILE A 31 -10.27 -12.71 3.34
C ILE A 31 -9.44 -12.37 4.57
N ASN A 32 -8.46 -11.48 4.42
CA ASN A 32 -7.60 -11.05 5.51
C ASN A 32 -7.19 -9.58 5.37
N GLN A 33 -6.99 -8.93 6.52
CA GLN A 33 -6.36 -7.61 6.65
C GLN A 33 -5.42 -7.63 7.84
N CYS A 34 -4.18 -7.17 7.65
CA CYS A 34 -3.20 -7.06 8.73
C CYS A 34 -2.99 -5.58 9.08
N PHE A 35 -3.20 -5.22 10.34
CA PHE A 35 -2.97 -3.87 10.85
C PHE A 35 -1.74 -3.82 11.76
N GLY A 36 -1.11 -2.65 11.85
CA GLY A 36 0.00 -2.38 12.75
C GLY A 36 1.20 -3.32 12.53
N GLN A 37 1.59 -4.08 13.56
CA GLN A 37 2.74 -5.00 13.49
C GLN A 37 2.33 -6.47 13.35
N SER A 38 1.07 -6.74 13.00
CA SER A 38 0.62 -8.11 12.77
C SER A 38 1.35 -8.74 11.58
N LYS A 39 1.58 -10.06 11.64
CA LYS A 39 2.23 -10.80 10.56
C LYS A 39 1.19 -11.25 9.54
N GLY A 40 1.51 -11.08 8.27
CA GLY A 40 0.67 -11.53 7.16
C GLY A 40 0.82 -10.62 5.95
N ASN A 41 -0.08 -10.78 4.98
CA ASN A 41 -0.24 -9.84 3.88
C ASN A 41 -1.16 -8.70 4.34
N ASP A 42 -0.87 -7.48 3.91
CA ASP A 42 -1.63 -6.30 4.34
C ASP A 42 -3.11 -6.42 3.94
N ILE A 43 -3.38 -6.88 2.71
CA ILE A 43 -4.71 -7.30 2.25
C ILE A 43 -4.59 -8.61 1.48
N GLU A 44 -5.52 -9.53 1.75
CA GLU A 44 -5.81 -10.69 0.90
C GLU A 44 -7.29 -10.68 0.53
N ALA A 45 -7.57 -10.77 -0.77
CA ALA A 45 -8.92 -10.71 -1.30
C ALA A 45 -9.13 -11.76 -2.39
N VAL A 46 -10.36 -12.21 -2.59
CA VAL A 46 -10.72 -13.19 -3.62
C VAL A 46 -11.87 -12.71 -4.50
N LYS A 47 -11.78 -13.01 -5.78
CA LYS A 47 -12.83 -12.76 -6.78
C LYS A 47 -12.69 -13.72 -7.94
N ASP A 48 -13.79 -14.35 -8.35
CA ASP A 48 -13.84 -15.25 -9.53
C ASP A 48 -12.74 -16.33 -9.52
N GLY A 49 -12.46 -16.91 -8.35
CA GLY A 49 -11.43 -17.94 -8.16
C GLY A 49 -9.98 -17.43 -8.21
N LYS A 50 -9.76 -16.11 -8.26
CA LYS A 50 -8.45 -15.48 -8.17
C LYS A 50 -8.23 -14.87 -6.80
N THR A 51 -7.02 -15.02 -6.28
CA THR A 51 -6.56 -14.36 -5.06
C THR A 51 -5.72 -13.14 -5.41
N LEU A 52 -6.02 -12.01 -4.80
CA LEU A 52 -5.25 -10.77 -4.85
C LEU A 52 -4.56 -10.56 -3.50
N ILE A 53 -3.23 -10.41 -3.55
CA ILE A 53 -2.39 -10.04 -2.43
C ILE A 53 -1.91 -8.60 -2.61
N VAL A 54 -2.12 -7.76 -1.60
CA VAL A 54 -1.70 -6.36 -1.64
C VAL A 54 -0.72 -6.07 -0.52
N GLU A 55 0.38 -5.40 -0.86
CA GLU A 55 1.27 -4.70 0.07
C GLU A 55 0.93 -3.21 0.08
N ALA A 56 0.41 -2.72 1.20
CA ALA A 56 0.08 -1.32 1.41
C ALA A 56 1.28 -0.59 2.04
N LYS A 57 1.46 0.69 1.74
CA LYS A 57 2.47 1.52 2.41
C LYS A 57 1.87 2.88 2.72
N GLY A 58 2.10 3.41 3.91
CA GLY A 58 1.63 4.75 4.32
C GLY A 58 2.53 5.90 3.87
N ALA A 59 2.03 7.13 4.02
CA ALA A 59 2.82 8.36 3.97
C ALA A 59 3.38 8.78 5.35
N LYS A 60 2.91 8.12 6.41
CA LYS A 60 3.38 8.27 7.79
C LYS A 60 3.26 6.97 8.57
N SER A 61 3.98 6.89 9.68
CA SER A 61 3.79 5.85 10.69
C SER A 61 2.54 6.12 11.53
N ASN A 62 1.98 5.07 12.13
CA ASN A 62 0.99 5.20 13.19
C ASN A 62 1.56 5.98 14.38
N ASP A 63 0.69 6.71 15.10
CA ASP A 63 1.12 7.58 16.21
C ASP A 63 1.74 6.83 17.38
N TYR A 64 1.39 5.56 17.56
CA TYR A 64 1.95 4.68 18.59
C TYR A 64 3.19 3.90 18.13
N SER A 65 3.75 4.21 16.96
CA SER A 65 4.92 3.49 16.46
C SER A 65 6.14 3.80 17.33
N PRO A 66 6.79 2.78 17.94
CA PRO A 66 7.93 2.98 18.84
C PRO A 66 9.17 3.55 18.13
N THR A 67 9.16 3.58 16.80
CA THR A 67 10.24 4.08 15.95
C THR A 67 9.90 5.39 15.24
N LYS A 68 8.78 6.05 15.60
CA LYS A 68 8.38 7.35 15.04
C LYS A 68 9.40 8.44 15.43
N LYS A 69 10.31 8.75 14.52
CA LYS A 69 11.27 9.87 14.66
C LYS A 69 10.78 11.17 14.04
N ARG A 70 9.73 11.11 13.23
CA ARG A 70 9.16 12.22 12.47
C ARG A 70 7.69 11.96 12.14
N ASP A 71 6.97 13.02 11.79
CA ASP A 71 5.54 12.93 11.52
C ASP A 71 5.21 12.29 10.17
N PHE A 72 6.04 12.53 9.13
CA PHE A 72 5.80 12.04 7.77
C PHE A 72 7.06 11.44 7.16
N PHE A 73 6.89 10.52 6.21
CA PHE A 73 8.01 9.93 5.49
C PHE A 73 8.63 10.93 4.50
N ASP A 74 9.96 10.94 4.44
CA ASP A 74 10.71 11.63 3.40
C ASP A 74 10.90 10.73 2.16
N SER A 75 11.51 11.28 1.12
CA SER A 75 11.79 10.52 -0.12
C SER A 75 12.68 9.29 0.10
N GLY A 76 13.57 9.29 1.11
CA GLY A 76 14.43 8.15 1.44
C GLY A 76 13.63 7.00 2.04
N GLN A 77 12.75 7.30 2.99
CA GLN A 77 11.83 6.33 3.59
C GLN A 77 10.82 5.80 2.57
N ILE A 78 10.27 6.67 1.71
CA ILE A 78 9.37 6.26 0.63
C ILE A 78 10.05 5.23 -0.29
N LYS A 79 11.28 5.52 -0.74
CA LYS A 79 12.05 4.57 -1.59
C LYS A 79 12.38 3.28 -0.85
N SER A 80 12.77 3.37 0.42
CA SER A 80 13.09 2.20 1.23
C SER A 80 11.86 1.28 1.42
N HIS A 81 10.71 1.87 1.74
CA HIS A 81 9.46 1.15 1.93
C HIS A 81 8.96 0.54 0.61
N PHE A 82 9.02 1.29 -0.50
CA PHE A 82 8.70 0.79 -1.83
C PHE A 82 9.59 -0.40 -2.22
N GLY A 83 10.91 -0.30 -2.02
CA GLY A 83 11.85 -1.38 -2.31
C GLY A 83 11.58 -2.64 -1.48
N ARG A 84 11.21 -2.49 -0.20
CA ARG A 84 10.83 -3.63 0.66
C ARG A 84 9.55 -4.30 0.17
N ALA A 85 8.52 -3.52 -0.19
CA ALA A 85 7.29 -4.06 -0.76
C ALA A 85 7.56 -4.86 -2.04
N LEU A 86 8.42 -4.34 -2.92
CA LEU A 86 8.82 -5.04 -4.14
C LEU A 86 9.52 -6.37 -3.85
N VAL A 87 10.52 -6.39 -2.96
CA VAL A 87 11.22 -7.64 -2.59
C VAL A 87 10.25 -8.68 -2.02
N LYS A 88 9.30 -8.26 -1.16
CA LYS A 88 8.30 -9.18 -0.61
C LYS A 88 7.41 -9.74 -1.71
N ILE A 89 6.82 -8.90 -2.55
CA ILE A 89 5.95 -9.36 -3.65
C ILE A 89 6.70 -10.31 -4.59
N MET A 90 7.94 -10.00 -4.97
CA MET A 90 8.72 -10.90 -5.83
C MET A 90 8.94 -12.27 -5.16
N SER A 91 9.18 -12.30 -3.85
CA SER A 91 9.28 -13.57 -3.10
C SER A 91 7.95 -14.32 -3.02
N ASP A 92 6.83 -13.60 -2.95
CA ASP A 92 5.51 -14.23 -2.86
C ASP A 92 5.03 -14.72 -4.22
N ILE A 93 5.35 -14.02 -5.31
CA ILE A 93 5.13 -14.47 -6.70
C ILE A 93 5.85 -15.80 -6.94
N GLU A 94 7.12 -15.91 -6.52
CA GLU A 94 7.88 -17.16 -6.67
C GLU A 94 7.18 -18.34 -5.98
N LYS A 95 6.54 -18.10 -4.83
CA LYS A 95 5.83 -19.15 -4.08
C LYS A 95 4.45 -19.46 -4.63
N ASN A 96 3.73 -18.45 -5.13
CA ASN A 96 2.33 -18.56 -5.55
C ASN A 96 2.09 -17.78 -6.86
N PRO A 97 2.66 -18.21 -8.00
CA PRO A 97 2.66 -17.43 -9.24
C PRO A 97 1.28 -17.19 -9.85
N ASP A 98 0.27 -17.99 -9.47
CA ASP A 98 -1.10 -17.87 -9.97
C ASP A 98 -1.93 -16.76 -9.30
N ASN A 99 -1.42 -16.23 -8.17
CA ASN A 99 -2.05 -15.11 -7.48
C ASN A 99 -1.81 -13.79 -8.23
N LEU A 100 -2.70 -12.84 -8.01
CA LEU A 100 -2.53 -11.46 -8.41
C LEU A 100 -1.82 -10.69 -7.31
N TYR A 101 -0.96 -9.76 -7.69
CA TYR A 101 -0.16 -8.98 -6.74
C TYR A 101 -0.34 -7.49 -6.98
N ALA A 102 -0.37 -6.73 -5.89
CA ALA A 102 -0.44 -5.28 -5.98
C ALA A 102 0.34 -4.58 -4.88
N ILE A 103 0.74 -3.34 -5.17
CA ILE A 103 1.26 -2.40 -4.18
C ILE A 103 0.30 -1.21 -4.08
N ALA A 104 -0.04 -0.79 -2.87
CA ALA A 104 -0.90 0.36 -2.62
C ALA A 104 -0.15 1.48 -1.92
N HIS A 105 -0.33 2.72 -2.39
CA HIS A 105 0.20 3.93 -1.77
C HIS A 105 -0.88 5.01 -1.69
N PRO A 106 -0.77 5.95 -0.74
CA PRO A 106 -1.56 7.17 -0.75
C PRO A 106 -1.34 7.93 -2.05
N ASP A 107 -2.40 8.51 -2.61
CA ASP A 107 -2.28 9.56 -3.61
C ASP A 107 -1.77 10.84 -2.92
N ASP A 108 -0.45 10.89 -2.78
CA ASP A 108 0.28 11.94 -2.10
C ASP A 108 1.33 12.53 -3.04
N GLU A 109 1.44 13.86 -3.08
CA GLU A 109 2.33 14.56 -4.01
C GLU A 109 3.79 14.15 -3.86
N LEU A 110 4.29 13.98 -2.63
CA LEU A 110 5.68 13.60 -2.41
C LEU A 110 5.93 12.15 -2.82
N ILE A 111 4.98 11.25 -2.53
CA ILE A 111 5.07 9.85 -2.97
C ILE A 111 5.08 9.80 -4.50
N LYS A 112 4.13 10.46 -5.17
CA LYS A 112 4.07 10.53 -6.63
C LYS A 112 5.36 11.07 -7.24
N LYS A 113 5.83 12.23 -6.77
CA LYS A 113 7.11 12.80 -7.22
C LYS A 113 8.28 11.83 -7.06
N THR A 114 8.23 10.97 -6.04
CA THR A 114 9.31 10.02 -5.71
C THR A 114 9.26 8.74 -6.54
N ILE A 115 8.08 8.15 -6.76
CA ILE A 115 7.96 6.79 -7.33
C ILE A 115 7.03 6.67 -8.56
N GLU A 116 6.21 7.67 -8.90
CA GLU A 116 5.20 7.56 -9.97
C GLU A 116 5.80 7.15 -11.31
N LYS A 117 6.98 7.68 -11.66
CA LYS A 117 7.69 7.33 -12.90
C LYS A 117 8.12 5.85 -12.98
N ILE A 118 8.15 5.15 -11.85
CA ILE A 118 8.53 3.74 -11.74
C ILE A 118 7.30 2.83 -11.89
N ILE A 119 6.10 3.33 -11.55
CA ILE A 119 4.85 2.54 -11.54
C ILE A 119 4.56 1.82 -12.87
N PRO A 120 4.77 2.42 -14.06
CA PRO A 120 4.59 1.70 -15.33
C PRO A 120 5.48 0.47 -15.51
N GLN A 121 6.58 0.35 -14.75
CA GLN A 121 7.41 -0.87 -14.77
C GLN A 121 6.82 -2.00 -13.92
N LEU A 122 6.00 -1.70 -12.92
CA LEU A 122 5.29 -2.71 -12.13
C LEU A 122 4.27 -3.47 -12.98
N GLU A 123 3.56 -2.75 -13.86
CA GLU A 123 2.59 -3.36 -14.78
C GLU A 123 3.25 -4.38 -15.71
N LYS A 124 4.48 -4.12 -16.18
CA LYS A 124 5.25 -5.08 -16.99
C LYS A 124 5.63 -6.35 -16.22
N LEU A 125 5.64 -6.27 -14.89
CA LEU A 125 5.86 -7.40 -13.98
C LEU A 125 4.54 -8.04 -13.53
N ASN A 126 3.39 -7.64 -14.12
CA ASN A 126 2.05 -8.02 -13.68
C ASN A 126 1.74 -7.68 -12.21
N ILE A 127 2.40 -6.64 -11.68
CA ILE A 127 2.12 -6.11 -10.34
C ILE A 127 1.26 -4.85 -10.50
N LYS A 128 0.03 -4.90 -10.01
CA LYS A 128 -0.87 -3.74 -10.06
C LYS A 128 -0.45 -2.68 -9.04
N HIS A 129 -0.70 -1.42 -9.34
CA HIS A 129 -0.53 -0.33 -8.37
C HIS A 129 -1.86 0.35 -8.07
N TYR A 130 -2.08 0.70 -6.80
CA TYR A 130 -3.23 1.47 -6.35
C TYR A 130 -2.80 2.79 -5.73
N TRP A 131 -3.37 3.88 -6.26
CA TRP A 131 -3.37 5.19 -5.60
C TRP A 131 -4.62 5.32 -4.73
N VAL A 132 -4.42 5.48 -3.42
CA VAL A 132 -5.49 5.47 -2.43
C VAL A 132 -5.72 6.88 -1.90
N LYS A 133 -6.96 7.36 -1.94
CA LYS A 133 -7.38 8.69 -1.47
C LYS A 133 -8.37 8.58 -0.33
N LYS A 134 -8.30 9.50 0.64
CA LYS A 134 -9.45 9.76 1.52
C LYS A 134 -10.62 10.25 0.65
N LEU A 135 -11.80 9.70 0.90
CA LEU A 135 -13.06 10.20 0.35
C LEU A 135 -13.41 11.56 0.96
#